data_AF-A0A958LT03-F1
#
_entry.id   AF-A0A958LT03-F1
#
_cell.length_a   1.000
_cell.length_b   1.000
_cell.length_c   1.000
_cell.angle_alpha   90.00
_cell.angle_beta   90.00
_cell.angle_gamma   90.00
#
_symmetry.space_group_name_H-M   'P 1'
#
loop_
_entity.id
_entity.type
_entity.pdbx_description
1 polymer ?
#
loop_
_entity_poly.entity_id
_entity_poly.type
_entity_poly.pdbx_seq_one_letter_code
_entity_poly.pdbx_strand_id
1 'polypeptide(L)'
;MRLPGNFQWELQKGELVGVTLGPSACGPYPVTRLYDSREWQIPVPIYYIQGEQDPATPLAGALYHYENQIQAKKTFIKVPEGGHNPLSYGLDDCYESLLKAILLQSDLGEALGRCQIKPVLVPI
;
A
#
# COMPACT_ATOMS: atom_id res chain seq x y z
N MET A 1 -5.62 -18.87 5.63
CA MET A 1 -4.39 -19.42 5.01
C MET A 1 -3.21 -18.80 5.77
N ARG A 2 -2.41 -19.60 6.48
CA ARG A 2 -1.24 -19.11 7.23
C ARG A 2 -0.05 -19.09 6.28
N LEU A 3 0.48 -17.90 5.98
CA LEU A 3 1.79 -17.79 5.35
C LEU A 3 2.86 -18.28 6.35
N PRO A 4 3.92 -18.95 5.89
CA PRO A 4 4.98 -19.42 6.77
C PRO A 4 5.78 -18.21 7.29
N GLY A 5 5.66 -17.94 8.59
CA GLY A 5 6.29 -16.82 9.30
C GLY A 5 5.26 -16.03 10.09
N ASN A 6 5.28 -16.15 11.42
CA ASN A 6 4.49 -15.30 12.31
C ASN A 6 5.13 -13.90 12.37
N PHE A 7 5.02 -13.13 11.28
CA PHE A 7 5.39 -11.72 11.30
C PHE A 7 4.36 -10.97 12.15
N GLN A 8 4.76 -10.51 13.34
CA GLN A 8 3.95 -9.62 14.16
C GLN A 8 4.45 -8.19 13.94
N TRP A 9 3.54 -7.33 13.48
CA TRP A 9 3.78 -5.91 13.29
C TRP A 9 2.90 -5.12 14.24
N GLU A 10 3.42 -4.02 14.76
CA GLU A 10 2.64 -3.02 15.48
C GLU A 10 2.81 -1.67 14.79
N LEU A 11 1.71 -0.92 14.66
CA LEU A 11 1.77 0.45 14.16
C LEU A 11 2.14 1.39 15.31
N GLN A 12 3.37 1.90 15.31
CA GLN A 12 3.83 2.89 16.28
C GLN A 12 4.11 4.21 15.57
N LYS A 13 3.30 5.24 15.90
CA LYS A 13 3.39 6.58 15.29
C LYS A 13 3.40 6.58 13.76
N GLY A 14 2.68 5.65 13.14
CA GLY A 14 2.58 5.54 11.69
C GLY A 14 3.61 4.65 11.00
N GLU A 15 4.58 4.15 11.75
CA GLU A 15 5.56 3.18 11.26
C GLU A 15 5.24 1.78 11.77
N LEU A 16 5.39 0.79 10.90
CA LEU A 16 5.24 -0.61 11.28
C LEU A 16 6.56 -1.07 11.91
N VAL A 17 6.53 -1.28 13.22
CA VAL A 17 7.66 -1.82 13.95
C VAL A 17 7.50 -3.34 14.09
N GLY A 18 8.58 -4.07 13.81
CA GLY A 18 8.60 -5.52 13.97
C GLY A 18 8.59 -5.89 15.45
N VAL A 19 7.53 -6.54 15.91
CA VAL A 19 7.39 -7.01 17.29
C VAL A 19 8.05 -8.38 17.38
N THR A 20 9.38 -8.39 17.49
CA THR A 20 10.19 -9.60 17.77
C THR A 20 10.04 -10.73 16.74
N LEU A 21 10.86 -10.69 15.70
CA LEU A 21 11.14 -11.89 14.93
C LEU A 21 11.90 -12.86 15.85
N GLY A 22 11.53 -14.14 15.81
CA GLY A 22 12.35 -15.20 16.40
C GLY A 22 13.77 -15.22 15.79
N PRO A 23 14.56 -16.29 15.95
CA PRO A 23 15.96 -16.34 15.49
C PRO A 23 16.19 -16.18 13.97
N SER A 24 15.16 -15.87 13.18
CA SER A 24 15.24 -15.55 11.77
C SER A 24 15.76 -14.13 11.51
N ALA A 25 16.97 -14.05 10.93
CA ALA A 25 17.59 -13.03 10.06
C ALA A 25 17.45 -11.51 10.33
N CYS A 26 16.33 -11.01 10.83
CA CYS A 26 16.09 -9.61 11.14
C CYS A 26 15.77 -9.48 12.63
N GLY A 27 16.81 -9.46 13.48
CA GLY A 27 16.64 -9.14 14.90
C GLY A 27 15.99 -7.75 15.09
N PRO A 28 15.50 -7.41 16.30
CA PRO A 28 14.92 -6.10 16.56
C PRO A 28 15.94 -5.01 16.22
N TYR A 29 15.73 -4.32 15.11
CA TYR A 29 16.53 -3.17 14.75
C TYR A 29 15.98 -1.97 15.54
N PRO A 30 16.79 -1.29 16.37
CA PRO A 30 16.32 -0.14 17.10
C PRO A 30 15.98 0.98 16.12
N VAL A 31 14.69 1.20 15.90
CA VAL A 31 14.21 2.34 15.11
C VAL A 31 14.30 3.58 15.99
N THR A 32 15.36 4.37 15.79
CA THR A 32 15.65 5.55 16.62
C THR A 32 14.95 6.82 16.14
N ARG A 33 14.39 6.79 14.92
CA ARG A 33 13.67 7.91 14.31
C ARG A 33 12.48 7.35 13.54
N LEU A 34 11.34 7.27 14.23
CA LEU A 34 10.11 6.81 13.60
C LEU A 34 9.64 7.85 12.57
N TYR A 35 9.33 7.40 11.36
CA TYR A 35 8.66 8.24 10.38
C TYR A 35 7.18 8.35 10.73
N ASP A 36 6.68 9.58 10.87
CA ASP A 36 5.26 9.88 11.08
C ASP A 36 4.72 10.74 9.94
N SER A 37 3.89 10.15 9.07
CA SER A 37 3.28 10.85 7.94
C SER A 37 2.48 12.11 8.31
N ARG A 38 2.06 12.28 9.58
CA ARG A 38 1.43 13.53 10.05
C ARG A 38 2.36 14.72 9.98
N GLU A 39 3.65 14.51 10.20
CA GLU A 39 4.66 15.57 10.26
C GLU A 39 5.13 16.00 8.86
N TRP A 40 4.81 15.23 7.81
CA TRP A 40 5.33 15.42 6.45
C TRP A 40 4.19 15.53 5.44
N GLN A 41 3.62 16.73 5.32
CA GLN A 41 2.47 16.98 4.44
C GLN A 41 2.90 17.18 2.97
N ILE A 42 2.13 16.60 2.06
CA ILE A 42 2.30 16.72 0.60
C ILE A 42 1.13 17.55 0.06
N PRO A 43 1.34 18.79 -0.45
CA PRO A 43 0.25 19.70 -0.83
C PRO A 43 -0.18 19.54 -2.30
N VAL A 44 -0.09 18.34 -2.86
CA VAL A 44 -0.51 18.03 -4.24
C VAL A 44 -1.46 16.84 -4.24
N PRO A 45 -2.26 16.62 -5.29
CA PRO A 45 -3.11 15.44 -5.38
C PRO A 45 -2.32 14.13 -5.21
N ILE A 46 -2.83 13.19 -4.41
CA ILE A 46 -2.18 11.90 -4.14
C ILE A 46 -3.14 10.75 -4.48
N TYR A 47 -2.63 9.77 -5.22
CA TYR A 47 -3.33 8.53 -5.53
C TYR A 47 -2.58 7.38 -4.86
N TYR A 48 -3.24 6.72 -3.92
CA TYR A 48 -2.74 5.51 -3.28
C TYR A 48 -3.31 4.31 -4.01
N ILE A 49 -2.44 3.39 -4.41
CA ILE A 49 -2.86 2.13 -5.05
C ILE A 49 -2.24 1.01 -4.23
N GLN A 50 -3.05 0.36 -3.41
CA GLN A 50 -2.58 -0.56 -2.37
C GLN A 50 -3.22 -1.93 -2.54
N GLY A 51 -2.38 -2.97 -2.54
CA GLY A 51 -2.84 -4.34 -2.46
C GLY A 51 -3.25 -4.67 -1.03
N GLU A 52 -4.41 -5.31 -0.86
CA GLU A 52 -4.94 -5.68 0.46
C GLU A 52 -4.06 -6.70 1.21
N GLN A 53 -3.30 -7.51 0.48
CA GLN A 53 -2.44 -8.57 1.01
C GLN A 53 -0.94 -8.27 0.81
N ASP A 54 -0.55 -7.02 0.60
CA ASP A 54 0.87 -6.64 0.44
C ASP A 54 1.63 -6.82 1.77
N PRO A 55 2.59 -7.77 1.87
CA PRO A 55 3.36 -7.96 3.09
C PRO A 55 4.51 -6.94 3.22
N ALA A 56 4.95 -6.33 2.13
CA ALA A 56 6.04 -5.36 2.10
C ALA A 56 5.56 -3.96 2.48
N THR A 57 4.34 -3.59 2.08
CA THR A 57 3.66 -2.37 2.54
C THR A 57 2.27 -2.69 3.10
N PRO A 58 2.17 -3.15 4.35
CA PRO A 58 0.89 -3.57 4.91
C PRO A 58 -0.18 -2.46 4.88
N LEU A 59 -1.42 -2.86 4.56
CA LEU A 59 -2.55 -1.96 4.35
C LEU A 59 -2.75 -0.96 5.50
N ALA A 60 -2.53 -1.38 6.75
CA ALA A 60 -2.67 -0.49 7.91
C ALA A 60 -1.72 0.72 7.85
N GLY A 61 -0.47 0.53 7.42
CA GLY A 61 0.49 1.61 7.26
C GLY A 61 0.11 2.54 6.09
N ALA A 62 -0.35 1.97 4.98
CA ALA A 62 -0.84 2.76 3.84
C ALA A 62 -2.08 3.60 4.18
N LEU A 63 -3.03 3.03 4.93
CA LEU A 63 -4.21 3.74 5.42
C LEU A 63 -3.82 4.86 6.38
N TYR A 64 -2.89 4.61 7.31
CA TYR A 64 -2.38 5.65 8.20
C TYR A 64 -1.78 6.82 7.42
N HIS A 65 -0.95 6.53 6.40
CA HIS A 65 -0.38 7.56 5.54
C HIS A 65 -1.48 8.34 4.81
N TYR A 66 -2.44 7.62 4.22
CA TYR A 66 -3.58 8.24 3.54
C TYR A 66 -4.36 9.15 4.48
N GLU A 67 -4.76 8.71 5.66
CA GLU A 67 -5.58 9.49 6.60
C GLU A 67 -4.89 10.77 7.05
N ASN A 68 -3.58 10.70 7.29
CA ASN A 68 -2.80 11.79 7.86
C ASN A 68 -2.29 12.83 6.85
N GLN A 69 -2.38 12.58 5.55
CA GLN A 69 -2.07 13.58 4.51
C GLN A 69 -3.23 14.59 4.35
N ILE A 70 -3.48 15.43 5.34
CA ILE A 70 -4.68 16.29 5.41
C ILE A 70 -4.65 17.48 4.43
N GLN A 71 -3.48 17.85 3.90
CA GLN A 71 -3.33 18.97 2.97
C GLN A 71 -3.55 18.60 1.49
N ALA A 72 -3.72 17.30 1.18
CA ALA A 72 -3.89 16.81 -0.18
C ALA A 72 -5.36 16.50 -0.51
N LYS A 73 -5.74 16.69 -1.78
CA LYS A 73 -6.85 15.92 -2.37
C LYS A 73 -6.34 14.49 -2.58
N LYS A 74 -7.00 13.51 -1.98
CA LYS A 74 -6.52 12.12 -1.98
C LYS A 74 -7.54 11.17 -2.57
N THR A 75 -7.05 10.11 -3.17
CA THR A 75 -7.85 8.95 -3.58
C THR A 75 -7.13 7.68 -3.16
N PHE A 76 -7.86 6.73 -2.58
CA PHE A 76 -7.33 5.43 -2.19
C PHE A 76 -7.99 4.33 -3.01
N ILE A 77 -7.20 3.67 -3.85
CA ILE A 77 -7.61 2.50 -4.61
C ILE A 77 -7.07 1.28 -3.86
N LYS A 78 -7.97 0.57 -3.19
CA LYS A 78 -7.66 -0.73 -2.60
C LYS A 78 -7.89 -1.81 -3.66
N VAL A 79 -6.89 -2.64 -3.92
CA VAL A 79 -6.99 -3.78 -4.84
C VAL A 79 -7.25 -5.05 -4.02
N PRO A 80 -8.48 -5.60 -4.06
CA PRO A 80 -8.83 -6.82 -3.35
C PRO A 80 -7.89 -7.95 -3.72
N GLU A 81 -7.43 -8.72 -2.72
CA GLU A 81 -6.49 -9.83 -2.91
C GLU A 81 -5.15 -9.46 -3.56
N GLY A 82 -4.91 -8.17 -3.82
CA GLY A 82 -3.67 -7.68 -4.43
C GLY A 82 -2.49 -7.75 -3.47
N GLY A 83 -1.32 -8.13 -3.99
CA GLY A 83 -0.04 -8.11 -3.28
C GLY A 83 0.72 -6.80 -3.47
N HIS A 84 2.05 -6.88 -3.40
CA HIS A 84 2.93 -5.73 -3.63
C HIS A 84 2.84 -5.22 -5.07
N ASN A 85 2.94 -3.90 -5.26
CA ASN A 85 2.87 -3.21 -6.56
C ASN A 85 1.64 -3.60 -7.41
N PRO A 86 0.41 -3.43 -6.87
CA PRO A 86 -0.81 -3.89 -7.55
C PRO A 86 -1.05 -3.19 -8.89
N LEU A 87 -0.54 -1.96 -9.08
CA LEU A 87 -0.63 -1.27 -10.36
C LEU A 87 0.10 -2.01 -11.49
N SER A 88 1.25 -2.62 -11.20
CA SER A 88 2.07 -3.31 -12.21
C SER A 88 1.71 -4.78 -12.39
N TYR A 89 1.10 -5.42 -11.39
CA TYR A 89 0.84 -6.86 -11.42
C TYR A 89 -0.63 -7.26 -11.34
N GLY A 90 -1.48 -6.45 -10.69
CA GLY A 90 -2.90 -6.76 -10.50
C GLY A 90 -3.85 -5.94 -11.39
N LEU A 91 -3.38 -4.82 -11.92
CA LEU A 91 -4.10 -3.87 -12.77
C LEU A 91 -3.35 -3.57 -14.09
N ASP A 92 -2.48 -4.49 -14.51
CA ASP A 92 -1.62 -4.34 -15.69
C ASP A 92 -2.43 -4.19 -17.00
N ASP A 93 -3.59 -4.82 -17.07
CA ASP A 93 -4.51 -4.82 -18.21
C ASP A 93 -5.21 -3.47 -18.46
N CYS A 94 -5.33 -2.63 -17.41
CA CYS A 94 -5.89 -1.29 -17.48
C CYS A 94 -4.88 -0.20 -17.09
N TYR A 95 -3.60 -0.55 -16.93
CA TYR A 95 -2.55 0.35 -16.43
C TYR A 95 -2.52 1.70 -17.17
N GLU A 96 -2.52 1.68 -18.49
CA GLU A 96 -2.43 2.90 -19.31
C GLU A 96 -3.66 3.79 -19.16
N SER A 97 -4.86 3.20 -19.12
CA SER A 97 -6.11 3.97 -18.98
C SER A 97 -6.21 4.58 -17.59
N LEU A 98 -5.80 3.84 -16.55
CA LEU A 98 -5.77 4.31 -15.18
C LEU A 98 -4.74 5.44 -14.99
N LEU A 99 -3.52 5.29 -15.52
CA LEU A 99 -2.52 6.34 -15.49
C LEU A 99 -2.98 7.59 -16.25
N LYS A 100 -3.60 7.42 -17.42
CA LYS A 100 -4.16 8.55 -18.17
C LYS A 100 -5.22 9.28 -17.35
N ALA A 101 -6.09 8.57 -16.65
CA ALA A 101 -7.10 9.17 -15.80
C ALA A 101 -6.48 9.94 -14.63
N ILE A 102 -5.43 9.39 -14.00
CA ILE A 102 -4.66 10.07 -12.94
C ILE A 102 -4.01 11.36 -13.47
N LEU A 103 -3.31 11.28 -14.60
CA LEU A 103 -2.63 12.43 -15.21
C LEU A 103 -3.59 13.56 -15.59
N LEU A 104 -4.79 13.19 -16.07
CA LEU A 104 -5.84 14.15 -16.41
C LEU A 104 -6.70 14.56 -15.21
N GLN A 105 -6.44 14.01 -14.02
CA GLN A 105 -7.26 14.18 -12.81
C GLN A 105 -8.77 13.93 -13.06
N SER A 106 -9.09 12.99 -13.95
CA SER A 106 -10.47 12.64 -14.29
C SER A 106 -11.07 11.66 -13.29
N ASP A 107 -12.36 11.35 -13.47
CA ASP A 107 -12.99 10.25 -12.75
C ASP A 107 -12.25 8.93 -13.03
N LEU A 108 -11.94 8.18 -11.98
CA LEU A 108 -11.23 6.90 -12.09
C LEU A 108 -12.18 5.73 -12.30
N GLY A 109 -13.49 5.90 -12.08
CA GLY A 109 -14.47 4.82 -12.12
C GLY A 109 -14.53 4.16 -13.48
N GLU A 110 -14.50 4.95 -14.57
CA GLU A 110 -14.47 4.40 -15.93
C GLU A 110 -13.18 3.61 -16.20
N ALA A 111 -12.02 4.14 -15.79
CA ALA A 111 -10.74 3.46 -15.99
C ALA A 111 -10.66 2.16 -15.18
N LEU A 112 -11.10 2.20 -13.92
CA LEU A 112 -11.16 1.05 -13.02
C LEU A 112 -12.17 0.00 -13.48
N GLY A 113 -13.29 0.42 -14.06
CA GLY A 113 -14.30 -0.49 -14.61
C GLY A 113 -13.81 -1.34 -15.79
N ARG A 114 -12.66 -0.99 -16.37
CA ARG A 114 -12.01 -1.77 -17.43
C ARG A 114 -10.97 -2.76 -16.90
N CYS A 115 -10.60 -2.68 -15.62
CA CYS A 115 -9.62 -3.55 -15.02
C CYS A 115 -10.24 -4.90 -14.67
N GLN A 116 -9.58 -5.98 -15.06
CA GLN A 116 -9.84 -7.31 -14.52
C GLN A 116 -8.85 -7.54 -13.38
N ILE A 117 -9.33 -7.48 -12.13
CA ILE A 117 -8.47 -7.76 -10.98
C ILE A 117 -7.92 -9.18 -11.12
N LYS A 118 -6.63 -9.29 -11.40
CA LYS A 118 -5.95 -10.57 -11.47
C LYS A 118 -5.47 -10.92 -10.07
N PRO A 119 -5.85 -12.08 -9.51
CA PRO A 119 -5.22 -12.55 -8.28
C PRO A 119 -3.71 -12.69 -8.54
N VAL A 120 -2.88 -12.13 -7.66
CA VAL A 120 -1.43 -12.28 -7.76
C VAL A 120 -1.10 -13.73 -7.43
N LEU A 121 -0.94 -14.55 -8.47
CA LEU A 121 -0.42 -15.91 -8.34
C LEU A 121 1.07 -15.81 -8.04
N VAL A 122 1.44 -15.77 -6.76
CA VAL A 122 2.83 -15.95 -6.35
C VAL A 122 3.14 -17.45 -6.47
N PRO A 123 4.03 -17.89 -7.39
CA PRO A 123 4.49 -19.27 -7.36
C PRO A 123 5.19 -19.51 -6.02
N ILE A 124 4.72 -20.54 -5.30
CA ILE A 124 5.26 -20.99 -4.00
C ILE A 124 6.64 -21.61 -4.23
#